data_AF-A0A0A7EY57-F1
#
_entry.id   AF-A0A0A7EY57-F1
#
_cell.length_a   1.000
_cell.length_b   1.000
_cell.length_c   1.000
_cell.angle_alpha   90.00
_cell.angle_beta   90.00
_cell.angle_gamma   90.00
#
_symmetry.space_group_name_H-M   'P 1'
#
loop_
_entity.id
_entity.type
_entity.pdbx_description
1 polymer ?
#
loop_
_entity_poly.entity_id
_entity_poly.type
_entity_poly.pdbx_seq_one_letter_code
_entity_poly.pdbx_strand_id
1 'polypeptide(L)'
;GFFATLGGEIGLWSLVVLAIERWLVVCKPISNFRFGENHAIMGLAFTWFAALSCAAPPLVGWSRYIPEGMQCSCGVDYYTRAEGFNNESFVVYMFICHFMIPLTVVFFCYGRLLCAVKEAAAAQQESETTQRA
;
A
#
# COMPACT_ATOMS: atom_id res chain seq x y z
N GLY A 1 0.84 20.08 4.81
CA GLY A 1 1.00 19.15 5.94
C GLY A 1 -0.09 18.12 5.87
N PHE A 2 -1.06 18.17 6.78
CA PHE A 2 -2.12 17.16 6.91
C PHE A 2 -2.72 16.64 5.60
N PHE A 3 -3.37 17.49 4.79
CA PHE A 3 -4.03 17.02 3.56
C PHE A 3 -3.06 16.47 2.52
N ALA A 4 -1.83 16.99 2.46
CA ALA A 4 -0.80 16.47 1.56
C ALA A 4 -0.36 15.06 1.98
N THR A 5 -0.10 14.87 3.28
CA THR A 5 0.24 13.56 3.86
C THR A 5 -0.93 12.59 3.72
N LEU A 6 -2.14 12.99 4.10
CA LEU A 6 -3.34 12.15 3.99
C LEU A 6 -3.58 11.71 2.56
N GLY A 7 -3.50 12.62 1.58
CA GLY A 7 -3.68 12.30 0.17
C GLY A 7 -2.62 11.34 -0.36
N GLY A 8 -1.35 11.56 0.01
CA GLY A 8 -0.25 10.67 -0.34
C GLY A 8 -0.43 9.26 0.21
N GLU A 9 -0.82 9.16 1.49
CA GLU A 9 -1.04 7.87 2.15
C GLU A 9 -2.28 7.13 1.65
N ILE A 10 -3.38 7.84 1.36
CA ILE A 10 -4.53 7.25 0.68
C ILE A 10 -4.10 6.66 -0.67
N GLY A 11 -3.28 7.40 -1.44
CA GLY A 11 -2.73 6.91 -2.69
C GLY A 11 -1.89 5.64 -2.52
N LEU A 12 -0.98 5.63 -1.55
CA LEU A 12 -0.13 4.49 -1.23
C LEU A 12 -0.97 3.25 -0.88
N TRP A 13 -1.85 3.35 0.11
CA TRP A 13 -2.64 2.21 0.58
C TRP A 13 -3.68 1.75 -0.46
N SER A 14 -4.17 2.65 -1.31
CA SER A 14 -5.00 2.27 -2.47
C SER A 14 -4.24 1.36 -3.44
N LEU A 15 -2.96 1.64 -3.71
CA LEU A 15 -2.12 0.79 -4.57
C LEU A 15 -1.87 -0.58 -3.93
N VAL A 16 -1.69 -0.63 -2.60
CA VAL A 16 -1.53 -1.89 -1.85
C VAL A 16 -2.80 -2.73 -1.95
N VAL A 17 -3.97 -2.15 -1.66
CA VAL A 17 -5.26 -2.83 -1.75
C VAL A 17 -5.52 -3.34 -3.17
N LEU A 18 -5.23 -2.52 -4.19
CA LEU A 18 -5.36 -2.90 -5.59
C LEU A 18 -4.44 -4.09 -5.96
N ALA A 19 -3.21 -4.11 -5.45
CA ALA A 19 -2.29 -5.23 -5.69
C ALA A 19 -2.82 -6.54 -5.07
N ILE A 20 -3.35 -6.48 -3.84
CA ILE A 20 -3.97 -7.62 -3.17
C ILE A 20 -5.19 -8.11 -3.95
N GLU A 21 -6.08 -7.20 -4.34
CA GLU A 21 -7.28 -7.52 -5.10
C GLU A 21 -6.94 -8.26 -6.40
N ARG A 22 -6.01 -7.70 -7.20
CA ARG A 22 -5.55 -8.32 -8.45
C ARG A 22 -4.96 -9.70 -8.23
N TRP A 23 -4.14 -9.86 -7.18
CA TRP A 23 -3.56 -11.14 -6.85
C TRP A 23 -4.61 -12.18 -6.44
N LEU A 24 -5.57 -11.81 -5.59
CA LEU A 24 -6.64 -12.71 -5.16
C LEU A 24 -7.53 -13.13 -6.33
N VAL A 25 -7.98 -12.18 -7.15
CA VAL A 25 -8.91 -12.44 -8.25
C VAL A 25 -8.27 -13.29 -9.35
N VAL A 26 -6.99 -13.08 -9.66
CA VAL A 26 -6.32 -13.77 -10.78
C VAL A 26 -5.63 -15.07 -10.35
N CYS A 27 -4.83 -15.05 -9.27
CA CYS A 27 -3.99 -16.19 -8.89
C CYS A 27 -4.71 -17.21 -7.99
N LYS A 28 -5.83 -16.82 -7.38
CA LYS A 28 -6.55 -17.65 -6.41
C LYS A 28 -8.01 -17.75 -6.84
N PRO A 29 -8.35 -18.61 -7.80
CA PRO A 29 -9.74 -19.00 -8.05
C PRO A 29 -10.21 -19.87 -6.88
N ILE A 30 -10.47 -19.24 -5.73
CA ILE A 30 -11.07 -19.88 -4.58
C ILE A 30 -12.50 -20.21 -5.00
N SER A 31 -12.85 -21.48 -5.09
CA SER A 31 -14.13 -21.94 -5.67
C SER A 31 -15.39 -21.35 -5.02
N ASN A 32 -15.27 -20.72 -3.85
CA ASN A 32 -16.36 -20.08 -3.09
C ASN A 32 -16.11 -18.61 -2.71
N PHE A 33 -14.98 -17.99 -3.09
CA PHE A 33 -14.71 -16.59 -2.76
C PHE A 33 -14.76 -15.73 -4.02
N ARG A 34 -15.74 -14.85 -4.08
CA ARG A 34 -15.87 -13.82 -5.10
C ARG A 34 -15.66 -12.47 -4.45
N PHE A 35 -14.66 -11.73 -4.92
CA PHE A 35 -14.48 -10.35 -4.50
C PHE A 35 -15.73 -9.56 -4.91
N GLY A 36 -16.30 -8.86 -3.94
CA GLY A 36 -17.59 -8.20 -4.06
C GLY A 36 -17.60 -6.90 -3.29
N GLU A 37 -18.72 -6.18 -3.32
CA GLU A 37 -18.82 -4.81 -2.80
C GLU A 37 -18.36 -4.67 -1.35
N ASN A 38 -18.76 -5.59 -0.46
CA ASN A 38 -18.34 -5.57 0.95
C ASN A 38 -16.81 -5.63 1.12
N HIS A 39 -16.11 -6.39 0.26
CA HIS A 39 -14.65 -6.49 0.30
C HIS A 39 -14.00 -5.20 -0.20
N ALA A 40 -14.56 -4.59 -1.24
CA ALA A 40 -14.09 -3.31 -1.76
C ALA A 40 -14.28 -2.18 -0.73
N ILE A 41 -15.44 -2.11 -0.08
CA ILE A 41 -15.73 -1.15 0.99
C ILE A 41 -14.76 -1.34 2.16
N MET A 42 -14.50 -2.59 2.55
CA MET A 42 -13.54 -2.90 3.62
C MET A 42 -12.11 -2.47 3.26
N GLY A 43 -11.69 -2.66 2.00
CA GLY A 43 -10.42 -2.16 1.50
C GLY A 43 -10.32 -0.64 1.52
N LEU A 44 -11.39 0.06 1.10
CA LEU A 44 -11.46 1.52 1.15
C LEU A 44 -11.39 2.03 2.59
N ALA A 45 -12.17 1.45 3.50
CA ALA A 45 -12.16 1.82 4.92
C ALA A 45 -10.77 1.62 5.54
N PHE A 46 -10.09 0.51 5.20
CA PHE A 46 -8.72 0.25 5.63
C PHE A 46 -7.74 1.32 5.11
N THR A 47 -7.80 1.68 3.83
CA THR A 47 -6.97 2.73 3.24
C THR A 47 -7.11 4.06 3.98
N TRP A 48 -8.34 4.48 4.28
CA TRP A 48 -8.60 5.72 5.02
C TRP A 48 -8.06 5.64 6.45
N PHE A 49 -8.27 4.52 7.13
CA PHE A 49 -7.77 4.31 8.49
C PHE A 49 -6.24 4.33 8.55
N ALA A 50 -5.57 3.62 7.64
CA ALA A 50 -4.11 3.56 7.56
C ALA A 50 -3.49 4.92 7.17
N ALA A 51 -4.18 5.70 6.35
CA ALA A 51 -3.76 7.06 6.04
C ALA A 51 -3.92 8.01 7.23
N LEU A 52 -5.04 7.92 7.95
CA LEU A 52 -5.26 8.70 9.17
C LEU A 52 -4.27 8.32 10.28
N SER A 53 -3.87 7.06 10.39
CA SER A 53 -2.88 6.63 11.39
C SER A 53 -1.49 7.24 11.16
N CYS A 54 -1.21 7.76 9.96
CA CYS A 54 0.00 8.52 9.64
C CYS A 54 -0.24 10.04 9.69
N ALA A 55 -1.35 10.53 9.14
CA ALA A 55 -1.60 11.96 9.01
C ALA A 55 -2.07 12.64 10.31
N ALA A 56 -2.80 11.92 11.18
CA ALA A 56 -3.36 12.47 12.40
C ALA A 56 -2.36 12.59 13.57
N PRO A 57 -1.44 11.64 13.84
CA PRO A 57 -0.52 11.75 14.98
C PRO A 57 0.28 13.05 15.08
N PRO A 58 0.80 13.63 13.97
CA PRO A 58 1.50 14.92 14.03
C PRO A 58 0.61 16.11 14.43
N LEU A 59 -0.72 15.97 14.38
CA LEU A 59 -1.67 16.97 14.90
C LEU A 59 -1.87 16.87 16.42
N VAL A 60 -1.66 15.69 17.00
CA VAL A 60 -1.89 15.41 18.43
C VAL A 60 -0.58 15.27 19.23
N GLY A 61 0.57 15.59 18.61
CA GLY A 61 1.85 15.71 19.29
C GLY A 61 2.82 14.53 19.12
N TRP A 62 2.47 13.51 18.32
CA TRP A 62 3.42 12.49 17.92
C TRP A 62 4.00 12.83 16.53
N SER A 63 5.22 13.36 16.53
CA SER A 63 5.76 14.22 15.48
C SER A 63 4.99 15.55 15.33
N ARG A 64 5.31 16.32 14.30
CA ARG A 64 4.70 17.64 14.02
C ARG A 64 4.79 17.98 12.53
N TYR A 65 3.90 18.85 12.07
CA TYR A 65 3.99 19.46 10.75
C TYR A 65 4.84 20.74 10.80
N ILE A 66 5.89 20.80 9.99
CA ILE A 66 6.78 21.96 9.86
C ILE A 66 6.99 22.32 8.38
N PRO A 67 7.35 23.57 8.06
CA PRO A 67 7.79 23.90 6.72
C PRO A 67 9.08 23.13 6.38
N GLU A 68 9.12 22.48 5.24
CA GLU A 68 10.21 21.61 4.80
C GLU A 68 11.00 22.22 3.64
N GLY A 69 12.28 21.86 3.51
CA GLY A 69 13.15 22.32 2.43
C GLY A 69 13.23 23.85 2.34
N MET A 70 12.81 24.42 1.20
CA MET A 70 12.73 25.87 0.98
C MET A 70 11.66 26.59 1.80
N GLN A 71 10.98 25.90 2.73
CA GLN A 71 9.97 26.45 3.63
C GLN A 71 8.68 26.92 2.91
N CYS A 72 8.49 26.53 1.65
CA CYS A 72 7.27 26.81 0.88
C CYS A 72 6.24 25.66 0.93
N SER A 73 6.63 24.50 1.43
CA SER A 73 5.75 23.34 1.66
C SER A 73 5.77 22.99 3.15
N CYS A 74 4.66 22.49 3.69
CA CYS A 74 4.63 21.92 5.04
C CYS A 74 4.51 20.40 4.97
N GLY A 75 5.42 19.69 5.63
CA GLY A 75 5.48 18.23 5.69
C GLY A 75 5.63 17.74 7.13
N VAL A 76 5.69 16.43 7.31
CA VAL A 76 5.97 15.82 8.63
C VAL A 76 7.45 16.01 8.96
N ASP A 77 7.77 16.26 10.23
CA ASP A 77 9.13 16.42 10.70
C ASP A 77 9.85 15.07 10.82
N TYR A 78 10.57 14.68 9.77
CA TYR A 78 11.36 13.44 9.70
C TYR A 78 12.87 13.63 9.93
N TYR A 79 13.35 14.87 10.03
CA TYR A 79 14.79 15.17 10.02
C TYR A 79 15.30 15.91 11.26
N THR A 80 14.41 16.44 12.11
CA THR A 80 14.83 17.09 13.36
C THR A 80 14.49 16.23 14.58
N ARG A 81 15.23 16.44 15.68
CA ARG A 81 14.97 15.81 16.98
C ARG A 81 14.43 16.86 17.95
N ALA A 82 13.13 17.09 17.90
CA ALA A 82 12.46 18.00 18.82
C ALA A 82 12.04 17.27 20.11
N GLU A 83 12.42 17.81 21.26
CA GLU A 83 11.98 17.31 22.56
C GLU A 83 10.45 17.42 22.68
N GLY A 84 9.82 16.41 23.28
CA GLY A 84 8.36 16.36 23.48
C GLY A 84 7.54 15.84 22.30
N PHE A 85 8.08 15.77 21.09
CA PHE A 85 7.36 15.29 19.89
C PHE A 85 7.70 13.85 19.48
N ASN A 86 8.77 13.26 20.03
CA ASN A 86 9.18 11.87 19.76
C ASN A 86 9.35 11.54 18.26
N ASN A 87 9.89 12.47 17.47
CA ASN A 87 10.05 12.35 16.01
C ASN A 87 10.74 11.04 15.58
N GLU A 88 11.77 10.59 16.32
CA GLU A 88 12.50 9.36 16.00
C GLU A 88 11.58 8.13 15.96
N SER A 89 10.74 7.96 16.98
CA SER A 89 9.78 6.85 17.03
C SER A 89 8.75 6.92 15.90
N PHE A 90 8.33 8.13 15.53
CA PHE A 90 7.40 8.34 14.41
C PHE A 90 8.03 7.99 13.07
N VAL A 91 9.29 8.36 12.84
CA VAL A 91 10.02 8.02 11.61
C VAL A 91 10.23 6.52 11.48
N VAL A 92 10.58 5.83 12.58
CA VAL A 92 10.70 4.37 12.60
C VAL A 92 9.37 3.70 12.27
N TYR A 93 8.26 4.19 12.86
CA TYR A 93 6.91 3.75 12.53
C TYR A 93 6.60 3.92 11.04
N MET A 94 6.83 5.11 10.48
CA MET A 94 6.60 5.40 9.06
C MET A 94 7.41 4.47 8.15
N PHE A 95 8.69 4.26 8.46
CA PHE A 95 9.54 3.38 7.66
C PHE A 95 9.07 1.92 7.66
N ILE A 96 8.66 1.40 8.81
CA ILE A 96 8.22 0.01 8.91
C ILE A 96 6.80 -0.15 8.35
N CYS A 97 5.85 0.62 8.87
CA CYS A 97 4.42 0.46 8.61
C CYS A 97 3.97 1.04 7.27
N HIS A 98 4.54 2.17 6.85
CA HIS A 98 4.09 2.94 5.67
C HIS A 98 5.10 2.89 4.52
N PHE A 99 6.18 2.14 4.66
CA PHE A 99 7.10 1.87 3.55
C PHE A 99 7.40 0.37 3.40
N MET A 100 8.04 -0.27 4.38
CA MET A 100 8.48 -1.67 4.26
C MET A 100 7.31 -2.66 4.08
N ILE A 101 6.23 -2.51 4.85
CA ILE A 101 5.03 -3.36 4.72
C ILE A 101 4.38 -3.17 3.33
N PRO A 102 3.98 -1.96 2.90
CA PRO A 102 3.45 -1.71 1.56
C PRO A 102 4.34 -2.27 0.45
N LEU A 103 5.64 -2.02 0.52
CA LEU A 103 6.61 -2.46 -0.48
C LEU A 103 6.64 -4.00 -0.59
N THR A 104 6.73 -4.68 0.55
CA THR A 104 6.75 -6.15 0.61
C THR A 104 5.48 -6.75 0.03
N VAL A 105 4.31 -6.20 0.40
CA VAL A 105 3.01 -6.67 -0.10
C VAL A 105 2.90 -6.49 -1.61
N VAL A 106 3.27 -5.32 -2.14
CA VAL A 106 3.21 -5.03 -3.58
C VAL A 106 4.13 -5.96 -4.37
N PHE A 107 5.38 -6.16 -3.92
CA PHE A 107 6.31 -7.09 -4.56
C PHE A 107 5.80 -8.53 -4.54
N PHE A 108 5.26 -8.97 -3.41
CA PHE A 108 4.70 -10.31 -3.28
C PHE A 108 3.51 -10.51 -4.22
N CYS A 109 2.52 -9.62 -4.18
CA CYS A 109 1.30 -9.73 -4.98
C CYS A 109 1.61 -9.73 -6.48
N TYR A 110 2.38 -8.75 -6.95
CA TYR A 110 2.72 -8.68 -8.38
C TYR A 110 3.72 -9.75 -8.81
N GLY A 111 4.65 -10.16 -7.95
CA GLY A 111 5.54 -11.29 -8.23
C GLY A 111 4.76 -12.58 -8.46
N ARG A 112 3.79 -12.89 -7.60
CA ARG A 112 2.92 -14.07 -7.77
C ARG A 112 2.01 -13.94 -8.98
N LEU A 113 1.50 -12.74 -9.27
CA LEU A 113 0.70 -12.46 -10.46
C LEU A 113 1.46 -12.78 -11.74
N LEU A 114 2.70 -12.30 -11.85
CA LEU A 114 3.56 -12.56 -13.00
C LEU A 114 3.86 -14.05 -13.17
N CYS A 115 4.14 -14.77 -12.08
CA CYS A 115 4.35 -16.22 -12.16
C CYS A 115 3.11 -16.95 -12.68
N ALA A 116 1.91 -16.63 -12.16
CA ALA A 116 0.67 -17.26 -12.59
C ALA A 116 0.36 -16.99 -14.08
N VAL A 117 0.58 -15.76 -14.55
CA VAL A 117 0.38 -15.41 -15.97
C VAL A 117 1.37 -16.16 -16.87
N LYS A 118 2.63 -16.31 -16.43
CA LYS A 118 3.63 -17.09 -17.19
C LYS A 118 3.26 -18.57 -17.29
N GLU A 119 2.78 -19.16 -16.21
CA GLU A 119 2.32 -20.56 -16.19
C GLU A 119 1.11 -20.77 -17.11
N ALA A 120 0.13 -19.86 -17.07
CA ALA A 120 -1.05 -19.92 -17.94
C ALA A 120 -0.67 -19.81 -19.42
N ALA A 121 0.25 -18.91 -19.78
CA ALA A 121 0.72 -18.75 -21.15
C ALA A 121 1.45 -20.01 -21.67
N ALA A 122 2.25 -20.65 -20.82
CA ALA A 122 2.94 -21.90 -21.18
C ALA A 122 1.95 -23.05 -21.43
N ALA A 123 0.92 -23.20 -20.59
CA ALA A 123 -0.11 -24.23 -20.75
C ALA A 123 -0.96 -24.03 -22.03
N GLN A 124 -1.20 -22.77 -22.43
CA GLN A 124 -1.89 -22.46 -23.69
C GLN A 124 -1.07 -22.88 -24.92
N GLN A 125 0.24 -22.64 -24.91
CA GLN A 125 1.13 -23.05 -26.00
C GLN A 125 1.17 -24.58 -26.17
N GLU A 126 1.25 -25.33 -25.07
CA GLU A 126 1.20 -26.80 -25.10
C GLU A 126 -0.12 -27.33 -25.68
N SER A 127 -1.25 -26.73 -25.30
CA SER A 127 -2.58 -27.08 -25.79
C SER A 127 -2.72 -26.83 -27.30
N GLU A 128 -2.21 -25.70 -27.81
CA GLU A 128 -2.22 -25.38 -29.24
C GLU A 128 -1.35 -26.36 -30.06
N THR A 129 -0.20 -26.76 -29.54
CA THR A 129 0.66 -27.76 -30.22
C THR A 129 0.00 -29.14 -30.28
N THR A 130 -0.69 -29.55 -29.22
CA THR A 130 -1.42 -30.83 -29.17
C THR A 130 -2.60 -30.86 -30.14
N GLN A 131 -3.29 -29.73 -30.35
CA GLN A 131 -4.40 -29.66 -31.31
C GLN A 131 -3.96 -29.63 -32.77
N ARG A 132 -2.69 -29.34 -33.05
CA ARG A 132 -2.12 -29.29 -34.41
C ARG A 132 -1.40 -30.58 -34.83
N ALA A 133 -1.12 -31.47 -33.88
CA ALA A 133 -0.53 -32.78 -34.11
C ALA A 133 -1.62 -33.83 -34.42
#